data_AF-A0A1B7HI65-F1
#
_entry.id   AF-A0A1B7HI65-F1
#
_cell.length_a   1.000
_cell.length_b   1.000
_cell.length_c   1.000
_cell.angle_alpha   90.00
_cell.angle_beta   90.00
_cell.angle_gamma   90.00
#
_symmetry.space_group_name_H-M   'P 1'
#
loop_
_entity.id
_entity.type
_entity.pdbx_description
1 polymer ?
#
loop_
_entity_poly.entity_id
_entity_poly.type
_entity_poly.pdbx_seq_one_letter_code
_entity_poly.pdbx_strand_id
1 'polypeptide(L)' 'MTEAEQRELKTRLDRARIAHGRPLTNSEINHVKKTYIDQLIAERELAAKKARQVKKQKTAKQDTSATYSWSANNHSRGKR' A
#
# COMPACT_ATOMS: atom_id res chain seq x y z
N MET A 1 3.04 -10.17 -8.54
CA MET A 1 1.74 -10.83 -8.42
C MET A 1 1.95 -12.07 -7.57
N THR A 2 1.29 -12.19 -6.42
CA THR A 2 1.40 -13.35 -5.51
C THR A 2 0.63 -14.56 -6.06
N GLU A 3 0.86 -15.76 -5.51
CA GLU A 3 0.11 -16.95 -5.92
C GLU A 3 -1.40 -16.84 -5.67
N ALA A 4 -1.79 -16.20 -4.57
CA ALA A 4 -3.20 -15.94 -4.27
C ALA A 4 -3.83 -15.02 -5.33
N GLU A 5 -3.12 -13.95 -5.70
CA GLU A 5 -3.54 -13.01 -6.75
C GLU A 5 -3.65 -13.72 -8.12
N GLN A 6 -2.75 -14.66 -8.42
CA GLN A 6 -2.81 -15.48 -9.64
C GLN A 6 -4.03 -16.41 -9.67
N ARG A 7 -4.32 -17.10 -8.55
CA ARG A 7 -5.49 -17.97 -8.44
C ARG A 7 -6.78 -17.18 -8.60
N GLU A 8 -6.87 -16.02 -7.97
CA GLU A 8 -8.04 -15.15 -8.10
C GLU A 8 -8.23 -14.67 -9.54
N LEU A 9 -7.16 -14.22 -10.20
CA LEU A 9 -7.22 -13.85 -11.62
C LEU A 9 -7.70 -15.01 -12.49
N LYS A 10 -7.22 -16.23 -12.25
CA LYS A 10 -7.68 -17.42 -12.96
C LYS A 10 -9.19 -17.64 -12.76
N THR A 11 -9.68 -17.56 -11.53
CA THR A 11 -11.12 -17.66 -11.23
C THR A 11 -11.95 -16.58 -11.95
N ARG A 12 -11.44 -15.34 -12.03
CA ARG A 12 -12.11 -14.26 -12.76
C ARG A 12 -12.19 -14.54 -14.25
N LEU A 13 -11.11 -15.05 -14.85
CA LEU A 13 -11.08 -15.44 -16.26
C LEU A 13 -12.04 -16.61 -16.54
N ASP A 14 -12.09 -17.61 -15.66
CA ASP A 14 -13.01 -18.74 -15.80
C ASP A 14 -14.47 -18.29 -15.70
N ARG A 15 -14.79 -17.39 -14.76
CA ARG A 15 -16.14 -16.78 -14.66
C ARG A 15 -16.52 -16.00 -15.92
N ALA A 16 -15.60 -15.19 -16.43
CA ALA A 16 -15.85 -14.44 -17.67
C ALA A 16 -16.07 -15.38 -18.86
N ARG A 17 -15.29 -16.47 -18.95
CA ARG A 17 -15.47 -17.50 -19.98
C ARG A 17 -16.85 -18.16 -19.90
N ILE A 18 -17.30 -18.53 -18.69
CA ILE A 18 -18.63 -19.11 -18.47
C ILE A 18 -19.73 -18.10 -18.85
N ALA A 19 -19.60 -16.83 -18.45
CA ALA A 19 -20.58 -15.79 -18.74
C ALA A 19 -20.75 -15.54 -20.25
N HIS A 20 -19.67 -15.61 -21.02
CA HIS A 20 -19.74 -15.47 -22.48
C HIS A 20 -20.18 -16.75 -23.21
N GLY A 21 -20.14 -17.91 -22.57
CA GLY A 21 -20.46 -19.20 -23.19
C GLY A 21 -19.51 -19.63 -24.33
N ARG A 22 -18.42 -18.89 -24.53
CA ARG A 22 -17.39 -19.11 -25.56
C ARG A 22 -15.99 -18.87 -24.98
N PRO A 23 -14.91 -19.35 -25.62
CA PRO A 23 -13.57 -18.89 -25.25
C PRO A 23 -13.47 -17.36 -25.37
N LEU A 24 -12.75 -16.77 -24.41
CA LEU A 24 -12.45 -15.34 -24.41
C LEU A 24 -11.44 -15.03 -25.51
N THR A 25 -11.62 -13.89 -26.16
CA THR A 25 -10.64 -13.32 -27.09
C THR A 25 -9.45 -12.75 -26.31
N ASN A 26 -8.32 -12.58 -26.97
CA ASN A 26 -7.12 -12.03 -26.34
C ASN A 26 -7.34 -10.62 -25.76
N SER A 27 -8.16 -9.78 -26.40
CA SER A 27 -8.50 -8.45 -25.90
C SER A 27 -9.30 -8.51 -24.60
N GLU A 28 -10.29 -9.40 -24.52
CA GLU A 28 -11.10 -9.61 -23.30
C GLU A 28 -10.23 -10.12 -22.15
N ILE A 29 -9.36 -11.11 -22.40
CA ILE A 29 -8.42 -11.62 -21.40
C ILE A 29 -7.50 -10.50 -20.90
N ASN A 30 -6.93 -9.70 -21.81
CA ASN A 30 -6.04 -8.60 -21.47
C ASN A 30 -6.77 -7.50 -20.70
N HIS A 31 -8.03 -7.23 -21.03
CA HIS A 31 -8.85 -6.27 -20.30
C HIS A 31 -9.11 -6.72 -18.86
N VAL A 32 -9.47 -7.99 -18.64
CA VAL A 32 -9.67 -8.57 -17.30
C VAL A 32 -8.37 -8.54 -16.49
N LYS A 33 -7.24 -8.87 -17.11
CA LYS A 33 -5.92 -8.78 -16.46
C LYS A 33 -5.58 -7.35 -16.06
N LYS A 34 -5.78 -6.39 -16.96
CA LYS A 34 -5.46 -4.97 -16.72
C LYS A 34 -6.30 -4.40 -15.58
N THR A 35 -7.62 -4.59 -15.64
CA THR A 35 -8.54 -4.12 -14.59
C THR A 35 -8.19 -4.70 -13.22
N TYR A 36 -7.78 -5.97 -13.16
CA TYR A 36 -7.33 -6.58 -11.91
C TYR A 36 -6.01 -6.00 -11.38
N ILE A 37 -5.04 -5.77 -12.27
CA ILE A 37 -3.77 -5.13 -11.89
C ILE A 37 -4.01 -3.71 -11.38
N ASP A 38 -4.86 -2.93 -12.05
CA ASP A 38 -5.19 -1.56 -11.65
C ASP A 38 -5.83 -1.54 -10.25
N GLN A 39 -6.70 -2.52 -9.94
CA GLN A 39 -7.27 -2.70 -8.61
C GLN A 39 -6.20 -2.98 -7.55
N LEU A 40 -5.28 -3.91 -7.81
CA LEU A 40 -4.19 -4.24 -6.88
C LEU A 40 -3.27 -3.05 -6.63
N ILE A 41 -2.99 -2.24 -7.65
CA ILE A 41 -2.19 -1.02 -7.50
C ILE A 41 -2.93 -0.04 -6.59
N ALA A 42 -4.22 0.22 -6.85
CA ALA A 42 -5.03 1.12 -6.03
C ALA A 42 -5.09 0.68 -4.56
N GLU A 43 -5.28 -0.61 -4.29
CA GLU A 43 -5.29 -1.17 -2.93
C GLU A 43 -3.95 -0.99 -2.23
N ARG A 44 -2.83 -1.24 -2.93
CA ARG A 44 -1.48 -1.05 -2.39
C ARG A 44 -1.19 0.42 -2.10
N GLU A 45 -1.62 1.33 -2.96
CA GLU A 45 -1.50 2.78 -2.73
C GLU A 45 -2.32 3.24 -1.53
N LEU A 46 -3.55 2.76 -1.39
CA LEU A 46 -4.41 3.07 -0.24
C LEU A 46 -3.80 2.53 1.07
N ALA A 47 -3.28 1.31 1.05
CA ALA A 47 -2.59 0.72 2.20
C ALA A 47 -1.33 1.54 2.56
N ALA A 48 -0.53 1.94 1.58
CA ALA A 48 0.65 2.77 1.81
C ALA A 48 0.29 4.16 2.36
N LYS A 49 -0.77 4.79 1.84
CA LYS A 49 -1.29 6.08 2.35
C LYS A 49 -1.73 5.96 3.80
N LYS A 50 -2.49 4.93 4.15
CA LYS A 50 -2.89 4.65 5.54
C LYS A 50 -1.68 4.41 6.45
N ALA A 51 -0.70 3.64 6.01
CA ALA A 51 0.53 3.39 6.77
C ALA A 51 1.32 4.69 7.04
N ARG A 52 1.42 5.58 6.03
CA ARG A 52 2.05 6.91 6.19
C ARG A 52 1.29 7.78 7.19
N GLN A 53 -0.04 7.78 7.15
CA GLN A 53 -0.86 8.51 8.12
C GLN A 53 -0.63 8.01 9.55
N VAL A 54 -0.65 6.70 9.76
CA VAL A 54 -0.36 6.10 11.08
C VAL A 54 1.04 6.46 11.56
N LYS A 55 2.06 6.40 10.69
CA LYS A 55 3.42 6.82 11.04
C LYS A 55 3.45 8.29 11.44
N LYS A 56 2.82 9.18 10.67
CA LYS A 56 2.72 10.62 11.00
C LYS A 56 2.04 10.86 12.33
N GLN A 57 0.92 10.17 12.61
CA GLN A 57 0.23 10.26 13.89
C GLN A 57 1.11 9.79 15.05
N LYS A 58 1.87 8.70 14.88
CA LYS A 58 2.81 8.22 15.89
C LYS A 58 3.95 9.21 16.14
N THR A 59 4.53 9.80 15.09
CA THR A 59 5.57 10.83 15.22
C THR A 59 5.04 12.12 15.85
N ALA A 60 3.79 12.50 15.57
CA ALA A 60 3.17 13.69 16.14
C ALA A 60 2.82 13.57 17.63
N LYS A 61 2.78 12.35 18.18
CA LYS A 61 2.72 12.10 19.64
C LYS A 61 4.11 12.25 20.27
N GLN A 62 4.81 13.36 20.00
CA GLN A 62 5.91 13.77 20.87
C GLN A 62 5.30 14.32 22.15
N ASP A 63 5.84 13.94 23.31
CA ASP A 63 5.31 14.33 24.62
C ASP A 63 5.19 15.85 24.72
N THR A 64 3.95 16.35 24.80
CA THR A 64 3.67 17.77 25.01
C THR A 64 4.08 18.25 26.40
N SER A 65 4.43 17.33 27.31
CA SER A 65 5.02 17.59 28.62
C SER A 65 6.55 17.66 28.61
N ALA A 66 7.21 17.27 27.52
CA ALA A 66 8.66 17.39 27.39
C ALA A 66 9.02 18.84 27.02
N THR A 67 9.10 19.72 28.02
CA THR A 67 9.66 21.05 27.85
C THR A 67 11.12 20.93 27.43
N TYR A 68 11.43 21.37 26.20
CA TYR A 68 12.79 21.44 25.67
C TYR A 68 13.69 22.26 26.63
N SER A 69 14.60 21.58 27.32
CA SER A 69 15.52 22.21 28.27
C SER A 69 16.80 22.64 27.57
N TRP A 70 16.93 23.95 27.30
CA TRP A 70 18.13 24.56 26.74
C TRP A 70 19.38 24.35 27.59
N SER A 71 19.24 24.16 28.91
CA SER A 71 20.37 23.95 29.82
C SER A 71 20.91 22.51 29.81
N ALA A 72 20.11 21.53 29.39
CA ALA A 72 20.53 20.12 29.37
C ALA A 72 21.52 19.78 28.24
N ASN A 73 21.59 20.61 27.19
CA ASN A 73 22.47 20.39 26.03
C ASN A 73 23.73 21.28 26.04
N ASN A 74 23.89 22.13 27.06
CA ASN A 74 25.11 22.90 27.26
C ASN A 74 26.22 21.96 27.76
N HIS A 75 27.10 21.54 26.85
CA HIS A 75 28.32 20.83 27.22
C HIS A 75 29.17 21.78 28.08
N SER A 76 29.34 21.46 29.36
CA SER A 76 30.09 22.30 30.31
C SER A 76 31.58 22.44 29.99
N ARG A 77 32.08 21.66 29.02
CA ARG A 77 33.45 21.73 28.53
C ARG A 77 33.41 21.89 27.02
N GLY A 78 33.63 23.13 26.55
CA GLY A 78 33.93 23.37 25.15
C GLY A 78 35.06 22.44 24.72
N LYS A 79 34.87 21.69 23.63
CA LYS A 79 35.95 20.87 23.07
C LYS A 79 37.08 21.81 22.67
N ARG A 80 38.18 21.74 23.42
CA ARG A 80 39.48 22.26 23.02
C ARG A 80 40.19 21.20 22.19
#